data_AF-A0A432S451-F1
#
_entry.id   AF-A0A432S451-F1
#
_cell.length_a   1.000
_cell.length_b   1.000
_cell.length_c   1.000
_cell.angle_alpha   90.00
_cell.angle_beta   90.00
_cell.angle_gamma   90.00
#
_symmetry.space_group_name_H-M   'P 1'
#
loop_
_entity.id
_entity.type
_entity.pdbx_description
1 polymer ?
#
loop_
_entity_poly.entity_id
_entity_poly.type
_entity_poly.pdbx_seq_one_letter_code
_entity_poly.pdbx_strand_id
1 'polypeptide(L)' 'MITLHCKLTFENERDKQKLIDLMREFSSCYRYAYNRLIEGHKRKDLKKHLQKIFNLNSRYCDDAIFKAQSLI' A
#
# COMPACT_ATOMS: atom_id res chain seq x y z
N MET A 1 -0.84 11.66 -21.08
CA MET A 1 -1.78 11.07 -20.12
C MET A 1 -2.31 12.21 -19.26
N ILE A 2 -3.61 12.49 -19.29
CA ILE A 2 -4.20 13.54 -18.43
C ILE A 2 -4.52 12.86 -17.09
N THR A 3 -3.92 13.33 -16.01
CA THR A 3 -4.25 12.90 -14.65
C THR A 3 -5.38 13.79 -14.13
N LEU A 4 -6.52 13.19 -13.77
CA LEU A 4 -7.64 13.89 -13.16
C LEU A 4 -7.60 13.66 -11.65
N HIS A 5 -7.74 14.74 -10.87
CA HIS A 5 -7.94 14.68 -9.43
C HIS A 5 -9.41 14.92 -9.12
N CYS A 6 -10.05 13.96 -8.46
CA CYS A 6 -11.45 14.02 -8.10
C CYS A 6 -11.60 14.02 -6.57
N LYS A 7 -12.61 14.73 -6.06
CA LYS A 7 -13.02 14.61 -4.66
C LYS A 7 -13.75 13.29 -4.48
N LEU A 8 -13.29 12.46 -3.54
CA LEU A 8 -14.00 11.24 -3.16
C LEU A 8 -15.12 11.60 -2.18
N THR A 9 -16.35 11.25 -2.53
CA THR A 9 -17.55 11.44 -1.70
C THR A 9 -18.14 10.10 -1.31
N PHE A 10 -18.75 10.03 -0.13
CA PHE A 10 -19.38 8.81 0.37
C PHE A 10 -20.84 9.08 0.69
N GLU A 11 -21.72 8.16 0.30
CA GLU A 11 -23.15 8.20 0.64
C GLU A 11 -23.43 7.55 1.99
N ASN A 12 -22.53 6.67 2.46
CA ASN A 12 -22.66 5.97 3.73
C ASN A 12 -21.33 5.91 4.50
N GLU A 13 -21.41 5.86 5.83
CA GLU A 13 -20.23 5.81 6.70
C GLU A 13 -19.51 4.46 6.65
N ARG A 14 -20.19 3.37 6.25
CA ARG A 14 -19.58 2.04 6.18
C ARG A 14 -18.49 1.97 5.10
N ASP A 15 -18.73 2.53 3.93
CA ASP A 15 -17.77 2.51 2.83
C ASP A 15 -16.62 3.49 3.07
N LYS A 16 -16.90 4.61 3.73
CA LYS A 16 -15.87 5.51 4.26
C LYS A 16 -14.97 4.78 5.26
N GLN A 17 -15.54 4.01 6.19
CA GLN A 17 -14.76 3.25 7.15
C GLN A 17 -13.90 2.17 6.48
N LYS A 18 -14.45 1.42 5.50
CA LYS A 18 -13.68 0.46 4.70
C LYS A 18 -12.49 1.11 4.00
N LEU A 19 -12.68 2.31 3.44
CA LEU A 19 -11.56 3.03 2.83
C LEU A 19 -10.50 3.42 3.86
N ILE A 20 -10.92 3.95 5.02
CA ILE A 20 -9.99 4.32 6.10
C ILE A 20 -9.18 3.10 6.53
N ASP A 21 -9.82 1.95 6.70
CA ASP A 21 -9.16 0.69 7.04
C ASP A 21 -8.16 0.26 5.96
N LEU A 22 -8.56 0.35 4.68
CA LEU A 22 -7.67 0.06 3.54
C LEU A 22 -6.46 1.00 3.50
N MET A 23 -6.67 2.30 3.72
CA MET A 23 -5.59 3.31 3.76
C MET A 23 -4.63 3.04 4.92
N ARG A 24 -5.16 2.62 6.08
CA ARG A 24 -4.37 2.24 7.25
C ARG A 24 -3.52 1.00 6.97
N GLU A 25 -4.09 -0.04 6.39
CA GLU A 25 -3.36 -1.26 6.00
C GLU A 25 -2.27 -0.94 4.97
N PHE A 26 -2.58 -0.16 3.93
CA PHE A 26 -1.60 0.27 2.94
C PHE A 26 -0.45 1.05 3.58
N SER A 27 -0.76 1.99 4.48
CA SER A 27 0.26 2.78 5.18
C SER A 27 1.18 1.91 6.04
N SER A 28 0.63 0.88 6.68
CA SER A 28 1.40 -0.09 7.47
C SER A 28 2.31 -0.96 6.57
N CYS A 29 1.76 -1.48 5.48
CA CYS A 29 2.48 -2.26 4.46
C CYS A 29 3.65 -1.47 3.86
N TYR A 30 3.41 -0.20 3.51
CA TYR A 30 4.42 0.72 3.00
C TYR A 30 5.57 0.95 3.98
N ARG A 31 5.29 1.23 5.26
CA ARG A 31 6.32 1.41 6.29
C ARG A 31 7.15 0.15 6.50
N TYR A 32 6.48 -1.01 6.54
CA TYR A 32 7.15 -2.30 6.64
C TYR A 32 8.09 -2.53 5.45
N ALA A 33 7.59 -2.31 4.23
CA ALA A 33 8.38 -2.44 3.01
C ALA A 33 9.62 -1.54 3.03
N TYR A 34 9.46 -0.27 3.42
CA TYR A 34 10.57 0.69 3.53
C TYR A 34 11.68 0.20 4.46
N ASN A 35 11.34 -0.23 5.68
CA ASN A 35 12.33 -0.74 6.63
C ASN A 35 13.08 -1.96 6.10
N ARG A 36 12.35 -2.91 5.50
CA ARG A 36 12.97 -4.12 4.92
C ARG A 36 13.86 -3.79 3.72
N LEU A 37 13.49 -2.81 2.90
CA LEU A 37 14.32 -2.37 1.77
C LEU A 37 15.65 -1.78 2.25
N ILE A 38 15.64 -0.98 3.33
CA ILE A 38 16.86 -0.45 3.97
C ILE A 38 17.74 -1.58 4.52
N GLU A 39 17.13 -2.62 5.08
CA GLU A 39 17.81 -3.84 5.54
C GLU A 39 18.36 -4.71 4.39
N GLY A 40 18.14 -4.32 3.11
CA GLY A 40 18.67 -5.01 1.94
C GLY A 40 17.78 -6.12 1.37
N HIS A 41 16.53 -6.24 1.82
CA HIS A 41 15.59 -7.22 1.27
C HIS A 41 15.22 -6.88 -0.18
N LYS A 42 15.12 -7.91 -1.03
CA LYS A 42 14.75 -7.74 -2.45
C LYS A 42 13.24 -7.57 -2.61
N ARG A 43 12.84 -6.69 -3.54
CA ARG A 43 11.43 -6.44 -3.91
C ARG A 43 10.62 -7.70 -4.19
N LYS A 44 11.18 -8.66 -4.94
CA LYS A 44 10.47 -9.89 -5.33
C LYS A 44 10.05 -10.74 -4.12
N ASP A 45 10.91 -10.79 -3.11
CA ASP A 45 10.67 -11.58 -1.90
C ASP A 45 9.68 -10.84 -0.99
N LEU A 46 9.81 -9.52 -0.88
CA LEU A 46 8.86 -8.67 -0.16
C LEU A 46 7.46 -8.77 -0.73
N LYS A 47 7.28 -8.75 -2.06
CA LYS A 47 5.95 -8.83 -2.67
C LYS A 47 5.19 -10.09 -2.24
N LYS A 48 5.86 -11.25 -2.23
CA LYS A 48 5.26 -12.52 -1.79
C LYS A 48 4.99 -12.53 -0.28
N HIS A 49 5.85 -11.91 0.51
CA HIS A 49 5.73 -11.87 1.96
C HIS A 49 4.59 -10.94 2.41
N LEU A 50 4.54 -9.72 1.87
CA LEU A 50 3.53 -8.72 2.20
C LEU A 50 2.12 -9.20 1.86
N GLN A 51 1.93 -9.91 0.75
CA GLN A 51 0.62 -10.51 0.39
C GLN A 51 0.10 -11.54 1.41
N LYS A 52 0.98 -12.14 2.22
CA LYS A 52 0.58 -13.11 3.26
C LYS A 52 0.28 -12.44 4.59
N ILE A 53 0.92 -11.31 4.87
CA ILE A 53 0.81 -10.60 6.16
C ILE A 53 -0.29 -9.55 6.12
N PHE A 54 -0.39 -8.82 5.02
CA PHE A 54 -1.36 -7.76 4.84
C PHE A 54 -2.55 -8.28 4.03
N ASN A 55 -3.76 -7.86 4.39
CA ASN A 55 -4.98 -8.19 3.68
C ASN A 55 -5.16 -7.31 2.41
N LEU A 56 -4.07 -7.17 1.66
CA LEU A 56 -3.99 -6.34 0.46
C LEU A 56 -3.77 -7.23 -0.75
N ASN A 57 -4.36 -6.84 -1.87
CA ASN A 57 -4.12 -7.52 -3.13
C ASN A 57 -2.66 -7.33 -3.60
N SER A 58 -2.25 -8.21 -4.52
CA SER A 58 -0.88 -8.23 -5.07
C SER A 58 -0.42 -6.90 -5.66
N ARG A 59 -1.34 -6.12 -6.25
CA ARG A 59 -1.02 -4.80 -6.83
C ARG A 59 -0.72 -3.79 -5.74
N TYR A 60 -1.58 -3.69 -4.73
CA TYR A 60 -1.40 -2.75 -3.62
C TYR A 60 -0.10 -3.02 -2.84
N CYS A 61 0.25 -4.28 -2.60
CA CYS A 61 1.54 -4.63 -1.99
C CYS A 61 2.73 -4.20 -2.85
N ASP A 62 2.64 -4.35 -4.17
CA ASP A 62 3.69 -3.95 -5.10
C ASP A 62 3.82 -2.41 -5.20
N ASP A 63 2.69 -1.70 -5.19
CA ASP A 63 2.65 -0.23 -5.15
C ASP A 63 3.23 0.32 -3.85
N ALA A 64 2.97 -0.33 -2.71
CA ALA A 64 3.57 0.02 -1.43
C ALA A 64 5.10 -0.14 -1.46
N ILE A 65 5.61 -1.23 -2.04
CA ILE A 65 7.05 -1.42 -2.23
C ILE A 65 7.60 -0.36 -3.19
N PHE A 66 6.95 -0.11 -4.32
CA PHE A 66 7.39 0.87 -5.30
C PHE A 66 7.48 2.28 -4.70
N LYS A 67 6.45 2.68 -3.93
CA LYS A 67 6.43 3.95 -3.22
C LYS A 67 7.51 4.03 -2.13
N ALA A 68 7.82 2.91 -1.47
CA ALA A 68 8.90 2.84 -0.49
C ALA A 68 10.27 3.00 -1.17
N GLN A 69 10.47 2.33 -2.32
CA GLN A 69 11.69 2.45 -3.12
C GLN A 69 11.92 3.87 -3.63
N SER A 70 10.87 4.64 -3.95
CA SER A 70 11.04 6.03 -4.41
C SER A 70 11.56 7.00 -3.34
N LEU A 71 11.67 6.58 -2.08
CA LEU A 71 12.23 7.39 -0.98
C LEU A 71 13.65 6.97 -0.56
N ILE A 72 14.21 5.94 -1.18
CA ILE A 72 15.56 5.41 -0.90
C ILE A 72 16.46 5.77 -2.08
#